data_AF-A0AA51QZ79-F1
#
_entry.id   AF-A0AA51QZ79-F1
#
_cell.length_a   1.000
_cell.length_b   1.000
_cell.length_c   1.000
_cell.angle_alpha   90.00
_cell.angle_beta   90.00
_cell.angle_gamma   90.00
#
_symmetry.space_group_name_H-M   'P 1'
#
loop_
_entity.id
_entity.type
_entity.pdbx_description
1 polymer ?
#
loop_
_entity_poly.entity_id
_entity_poly.type
_entity_poly.pdbx_seq_one_letter_code
_entity_poly.pdbx_strand_id
1 'polypeptide(L)'
;MMTTELLAAYHAAHYQVQYPQGAFTLRTDSPSDELAQLLRETGHTCAAFITACNPHSWPLSEAENALAQQQLAAELAEHGYMTIPAIGLDPAGEWQGEASFLVPGLDLENAKSLGEQYAQNAILWADSATAVPQLVLLAA
;
A
#
# COMPACT_ATOMS: atom_id res chain seq x y z
N MET A 1 5.06 -11.14 16.62
CA MET A 1 4.61 -12.28 15.79
C MET A 1 3.24 -11.94 15.23
N MET A 2 3.09 -12.03 13.91
CA MET A 2 1.82 -11.77 13.23
C MET A 2 0.81 -12.87 13.57
N THR A 3 -0.39 -12.47 14.01
CA THR A 3 -1.47 -13.41 14.33
C THR A 3 -2.24 -13.80 13.08
N THR A 4 -2.93 -14.94 13.11
CA THR A 4 -3.83 -15.36 12.04
C THR A 4 -4.95 -14.34 11.80
N GLU A 5 -5.43 -13.69 12.87
CA GLU A 5 -6.45 -12.63 12.79
C GLU A 5 -5.93 -11.40 12.05
N LEU A 6 -4.71 -10.96 12.34
CA LEU A 6 -4.11 -9.81 11.67
C LEU A 6 -3.86 -10.09 10.18
N LEU A 7 -3.38 -11.29 9.86
CA LEU A 7 -3.22 -11.71 8.47
C LEU A 7 -4.58 -11.73 7.73
N ALA A 8 -5.62 -12.26 8.36
CA ALA A 8 -6.97 -12.25 7.79
C ALA A 8 -7.50 -10.82 7.58
N ALA A 9 -7.21 -9.90 8.50
CA ALA A 9 -7.58 -8.49 8.36
C ALA A 9 -6.91 -7.85 7.13
N TYR A 10 -5.62 -8.11 6.90
CA TYR A 10 -4.94 -7.61 5.69
C TYR A 10 -5.52 -8.20 4.41
N HIS A 11 -5.82 -9.51 4.37
CA HIS A 11 -6.45 -10.09 3.19
C HIS A 11 -7.86 -9.53 2.93
N ALA A 12 -8.61 -9.21 3.99
CA ALA A 12 -9.94 -8.63 3.89
C ALA A 12 -9.95 -7.15 3.50
N ALA A 13 -8.89 -6.40 3.84
CA ALA A 13 -8.81 -4.96 3.68
C ALA A 13 -9.13 -4.49 2.25
N HIS A 14 -9.78 -3.33 2.17
CA HIS A 14 -10.02 -2.60 0.92
C HIS A 14 -8.96 -1.52 0.77
N TYR A 15 -8.09 -1.68 -0.21
CA TYR A 15 -6.98 -0.75 -0.47
C TYR A 15 -7.42 0.27 -1.53
N GLN A 16 -8.03 1.36 -1.08
CA GLN A 16 -8.66 2.34 -1.95
C GLN A 16 -7.64 3.36 -2.46
N VAL A 17 -7.49 3.44 -3.78
CA VAL A 17 -6.56 4.35 -4.46
C VAL A 17 -7.33 5.57 -4.96
N GLN A 18 -6.88 6.76 -4.59
CA GLN A 18 -7.48 8.05 -5.01
C GLN A 18 -6.84 8.49 -6.33
N TYR A 19 -7.38 8.02 -7.44
CA TYR A 19 -6.87 8.35 -8.76
C TYR A 19 -7.62 9.55 -9.36
N PRO A 20 -6.98 10.43 -10.17
CA PRO A 20 -7.62 11.66 -10.65
C PRO A 20 -8.93 11.46 -11.43
N GLN A 21 -9.11 10.28 -12.02
CA GLN A 21 -10.30 9.93 -12.82
C GLN A 21 -11.39 9.22 -11.98
N GLY A 22 -11.16 9.03 -10.67
CA GLY A 22 -12.04 8.34 -9.75
C GLY A 22 -11.26 7.47 -8.76
N ALA A 23 -11.91 7.02 -7.69
CA ALA A 23 -11.31 6.06 -6.78
C ALA A 23 -11.57 4.62 -7.26
N PHE A 24 -10.57 3.75 -7.13
CA PHE A 24 -10.73 2.30 -7.32
C PHE A 24 -10.18 1.54 -6.11
N THR A 25 -10.54 0.27 -5.96
CA THR A 25 -10.16 -0.52 -4.78
C THR A 25 -9.38 -1.75 -5.21
N LEU A 26 -8.16 -1.88 -4.68
CA LEU A 26 -7.39 -3.10 -4.78
C LEU A 26 -7.88 -4.10 -3.73
N ARG A 27 -8.00 -5.36 -4.14
CA ARG A 27 -8.32 -6.49 -3.29
C ARG A 27 -7.21 -7.51 -3.42
N THR A 28 -6.77 -8.05 -2.31
CA THR A 28 -5.73 -9.07 -2.30
C THR A 28 -6.16 -10.29 -3.12
N ASP A 29 -5.22 -10.82 -3.90
CA ASP A 29 -5.36 -12.02 -4.74
C ASP A 29 -6.46 -11.94 -5.83
N SER A 30 -6.96 -10.73 -6.12
CA SER A 30 -7.96 -10.48 -7.16
C SER A 30 -7.45 -9.49 -8.20
N PRO A 31 -7.56 -9.77 -9.51
CA PRO A 31 -7.09 -8.85 -10.55
C PRO A 31 -7.85 -7.52 -10.50
N SER A 32 -7.16 -6.42 -10.80
CA SER A 32 -7.75 -5.08 -10.95
C SER A 32 -7.49 -4.51 -12.34
N ASP A 33 -8.58 -4.32 -13.10
CA ASP A 33 -8.53 -3.71 -14.43
C ASP A 33 -8.07 -2.26 -14.36
N GLU A 34 -8.46 -1.53 -13.30
CA GLU A 34 -8.04 -0.15 -13.06
C GLU A 34 -6.55 -0.05 -12.78
N LEU A 35 -5.98 -1.00 -12.03
CA LEU A 35 -4.53 -1.08 -11.83
C LEU A 35 -3.79 -1.40 -13.14
N ALA A 36 -4.29 -2.36 -13.91
CA ALA A 36 -3.72 -2.67 -15.22
C ALA A 36 -3.77 -1.46 -16.17
N GLN A 37 -4.86 -0.70 -16.17
CA GLN A 37 -4.99 0.54 -16.93
C GLN A 37 -3.98 1.59 -16.45
N LEU A 38 -3.92 1.85 -15.15
CA LEU A 38 -2.97 2.79 -14.54
C LEU A 38 -1.51 2.48 -14.92
N LEU A 39 -1.10 1.21 -14.81
CA LEU A 39 0.27 0.79 -15.14
C LEU A 39 0.58 1.01 -16.62
N ARG A 40 -0.36 0.71 -17.52
CA ARG A 40 -0.20 0.99 -18.95
C ARG A 40 -0.12 2.49 -19.26
N GLU A 41 -0.97 3.30 -18.67
CA GLU A 41 -1.01 4.75 -18.89
C GLU A 41 0.23 5.46 -18.37
N THR A 42 0.76 5.00 -17.23
CA THR A 42 1.96 5.56 -16.62
C THR A 42 3.26 4.94 -17.15
N GLY A 43 3.17 3.87 -17.95
CA GLY A 43 4.33 3.19 -18.54
C GLY A 43 5.13 2.32 -17.57
N HIS A 44 4.54 1.92 -16.43
CA HIS A 44 5.19 1.10 -15.41
C HIS A 44 4.79 -0.37 -15.52
N THR A 45 5.66 -1.26 -15.04
CA THR A 45 5.45 -2.72 -15.08
C THR A 45 5.06 -3.32 -13.74
N CYS A 46 4.97 -2.51 -12.68
CA CYS A 46 4.55 -2.93 -11.35
C CYS A 46 4.09 -1.74 -10.52
N ALA A 47 3.45 -2.01 -9.39
CA ALA A 47 3.18 -1.02 -8.35
C ALA A 47 3.22 -1.66 -6.97
N ALA A 48 3.54 -0.86 -5.97
CA ALA A 48 3.39 -1.22 -4.57
C ALA A 48 2.40 -0.30 -3.87
N PHE A 49 1.62 -0.85 -2.95
CA PHE A 49 0.83 -0.11 -1.99
C PHE A 49 1.53 -0.18 -0.63
N ILE A 50 1.86 0.99 -0.07
CA ILE A 50 2.70 1.11 1.13
C ILE A 50 2.19 2.23 2.04
N THR A 51 2.41 2.07 3.33
CA THR A 51 2.10 3.06 4.37
C THR A 51 3.24 3.12 5.38
N ALA A 52 3.35 4.24 6.08
CA ALA A 52 4.21 4.40 7.25
C ALA A 52 3.39 4.50 8.55
N CYS A 53 2.06 4.40 8.46
CA CYS A 53 1.19 4.47 9.61
C CYS A 53 1.27 3.18 10.43
N ASN A 54 0.94 3.29 11.73
CA ASN A 54 0.76 2.19 12.66
C ASN A 54 1.83 1.09 12.52
N PRO A 55 3.13 1.41 12.72
CA PRO A 55 4.22 0.45 12.60
C PRO A 55 3.95 -0.81 13.44
N HIS A 56 4.19 -1.97 12.83
CA HIS A 56 3.85 -3.30 13.33
C HIS A 56 2.36 -3.50 13.67
N SER A 57 1.48 -2.68 13.11
CA SER A 57 0.07 -2.55 13.46
C SER A 57 -0.17 -2.16 14.92
N TRP A 58 0.76 -1.41 15.51
CA TRP A 58 0.50 -0.70 16.75
C TRP A 58 -0.13 0.66 16.46
N PRO A 59 -1.36 0.92 16.95
CA PRO A 59 -2.02 2.19 16.73
C PRO A 59 -1.20 3.35 17.31
N LEU A 60 -0.89 4.32 16.47
CA LEU A 60 -0.32 5.60 16.88
C LEU A 60 -1.37 6.72 16.81
N SER A 61 -1.04 7.91 17.32
CA SER A 61 -1.89 9.07 17.14
C SER A 61 -1.93 9.52 15.68
N GLU A 62 -2.99 10.23 15.28
CA GLU A 62 -3.13 10.80 13.94
C GLU A 62 -1.94 11.70 13.57
N ALA A 63 -1.42 12.47 14.53
CA ALA A 63 -0.26 13.35 14.30
C ALA A 63 1.04 12.57 14.06
N GLU A 64 1.27 11.48 14.80
CA GLU A 64 2.43 10.61 14.59
C GLU A 64 2.36 9.89 13.24
N ASN A 65 1.18 9.34 12.89
CA ASN A 65 0.93 8.72 11.60
C ASN A 65 1.11 9.72 10.44
N ALA A 66 0.58 10.94 10.58
CA ALA A 66 0.75 11.98 9.56
C ALA A 66 2.22 12.36 9.35
N LEU A 67 3.00 12.46 10.43
CA LEU A 67 4.43 12.74 10.34
C LEU A 67 5.20 11.61 9.64
N ALA A 68 4.95 10.36 10.02
CA ALA A 68 5.58 9.19 9.39
C ALA A 68 5.21 9.10 7.90
N GLN A 69 3.94 9.32 7.56
CA GLN A 69 3.46 9.31 6.19
C GLN A 69 4.07 10.45 5.34
N GLN A 70 4.31 11.62 5.93
CA GLN A 70 5.01 12.72 5.27
C GLN A 70 6.49 12.36 5.00
N GLN A 71 7.16 11.68 5.93
CA GLN A 71 8.54 11.20 5.73
C GLN A 71 8.61 10.20 4.58
N LEU A 72 7.69 9.23 4.54
CA LEU A 72 7.60 8.26 3.43
C LEU A 72 7.37 8.96 2.08
N ALA A 73 6.49 9.96 2.05
CA ALA A 73 6.25 10.74 0.83
C ALA A 73 7.50 11.49 0.36
N ALA A 74 8.25 12.09 1.29
CA ALA A 74 9.50 12.80 0.98
C ALA A 74 10.56 11.84 0.42
N GLU A 75 10.74 10.68 1.06
CA GLU A 75 11.70 9.67 0.62
C GLU A 75 11.35 9.10 -0.77
N LEU A 76 10.07 8.79 -1.01
CA LEU A 76 9.62 8.35 -2.34
C LEU A 76 9.90 9.43 -3.40
N ALA A 77 9.65 10.69 -3.09
CA ALA A 77 9.93 11.81 -4.00
C ALA A 77 11.43 12.02 -4.26
N GLU A 78 12.28 11.87 -3.23
CA GLU A 78 13.74 11.96 -3.36
C GLU A 78 14.31 10.87 -4.30
N HIS A 79 13.69 9.69 -4.31
CA HIS A 79 14.02 8.61 -5.24
C HIS A 79 13.33 8.73 -6.62
N GLY A 80 12.57 9.80 -6.85
CA GLY A 80 11.92 10.09 -8.13
C GLY A 80 10.63 9.32 -8.39
N TYR A 81 10.03 8.71 -7.37
CA TYR A 81 8.77 8.00 -7.52
C TYR A 81 7.57 8.95 -7.57
N MET A 82 6.60 8.61 -8.43
CA MET A 82 5.26 9.16 -8.36
C MET A 82 4.47 8.44 -7.28
N THR A 83 3.78 9.18 -6.42
CA THR A 83 2.87 8.62 -5.41
C THR A 83 1.42 9.02 -5.71
N ILE A 84 0.51 8.06 -5.61
CA ILE A 84 -0.93 8.30 -5.69
C ILE A 84 -1.51 8.12 -4.28
N PRO A 85 -2.21 9.11 -3.72
CA PRO A 85 -2.81 8.99 -2.39
C PRO A 85 -3.76 7.78 -2.34
N ALA A 86 -3.70 7.04 -1.24
CA ALA A 86 -4.51 5.86 -1.04
C ALA A 86 -4.89 5.71 0.45
N ILE A 87 -5.83 4.82 0.73
CA ILE A 87 -6.32 4.55 2.08
C ILE A 87 -6.56 3.05 2.24
N GLY A 88 -5.99 2.44 3.28
CA GLY A 88 -6.33 1.09 3.71
C GLY A 88 -7.60 1.13 4.57
N LEU A 89 -8.66 0.45 4.14
CA LEU A 89 -9.96 0.45 4.80
C LEU A 89 -10.31 -0.95 5.31
N ASP A 90 -10.81 -1.03 6.53
CA ASP A 90 -11.49 -2.21 7.04
C ASP A 90 -12.89 -2.33 6.39
N PRO A 91 -13.25 -3.44 5.72
CA PRO A 91 -14.57 -3.64 5.15
C PRO A 91 -15.71 -3.60 6.17
N ALA A 92 -15.44 -3.96 7.43
CA ALA A 92 -16.43 -3.87 8.50
C ALA A 92 -16.66 -2.40 8.94
N GLY A 93 -15.79 -1.48 8.53
CA GLY A 93 -15.86 -0.06 8.83
C GLY A 93 -15.57 0.26 10.29
N GLU A 94 -14.97 -0.68 11.03
CA GLU A 94 -14.70 -0.50 12.46
C GLU A 94 -13.49 0.40 12.69
N TRP A 95 -12.57 0.50 11.72
CA TRP A 95 -11.35 1.31 11.81
C TRP A 95 -11.40 2.52 10.87
N GLN A 96 -10.91 3.66 11.37
CA GLN A 96 -10.67 4.83 10.51
C GLN A 96 -9.55 4.48 9.54
N GLY A 97 -9.79 4.74 8.25
CA GLY A 97 -8.89 4.34 7.18
C GLY A 97 -7.45 4.81 7.39
N GLU A 98 -6.50 3.96 7.00
CA GLU A 98 -5.08 4.21 7.15
C GLU A 98 -4.51 4.90 5.91
N ALA A 99 -3.97 6.11 6.07
CA ALA A 99 -3.34 6.84 4.98
C ALA A 99 -2.21 6.02 4.36
N SER A 100 -2.18 5.94 3.04
CA SER A 100 -1.28 5.07 2.28
C SER A 100 -0.92 5.71 0.93
N PHE A 101 0.00 5.10 0.21
CA PHE A 101 0.33 5.44 -1.17
C PHE A 101 0.28 4.21 -2.06
N LEU A 102 -0.27 4.37 -3.26
CA LEU A 102 0.07 3.51 -4.39
C LEU A 102 1.23 4.14 -5.15
N VAL A 103 2.28 3.37 -5.43
CA VAL A 103 3.52 3.82 -6.06
C VAL A 103 3.78 2.99 -7.32
N PRO A 104 3.39 3.48 -8.51
CA PRO A 104 3.75 2.87 -9.78
C PRO A 104 5.27 2.84 -9.97
N GLY A 105 5.78 1.73 -10.50
CA GLY A 105 7.21 1.54 -10.75
C GLY A 105 8.05 1.13 -9.54
N LEU A 106 7.47 1.08 -8.34
CA LEU A 106 8.18 0.59 -7.16
C LEU A 106 8.29 -0.93 -7.22
N ASP A 107 9.49 -1.41 -7.56
CA ASP A 107 9.77 -2.85 -7.62
C ASP A 107 9.68 -3.51 -6.24
N LEU A 108 9.57 -4.84 -6.24
CA LEU A 108 9.32 -5.62 -5.03
C LEU A 108 10.43 -5.50 -3.99
N GLU A 109 11.70 -5.39 -4.41
CA GLU A 109 12.83 -5.34 -3.47
C GLU A 109 12.86 -4.00 -2.74
N ASN A 110 12.69 -2.90 -3.48
CA ASN A 110 12.58 -1.56 -2.92
C ASN A 110 11.31 -1.39 -2.07
N ALA A 111 10.19 -1.95 -2.51
CA ALA A 111 8.95 -1.93 -1.73
C ALA A 111 9.10 -2.64 -0.39
N LYS A 112 9.76 -3.80 -0.37
CA LYS A 112 10.05 -4.53 0.87
C LYS A 112 10.98 -3.73 1.78
N SER A 113 12.04 -3.16 1.22
CA SER A 113 13.03 -2.37 1.97
C SER A 113 12.37 -1.16 2.65
N LEU A 114 11.53 -0.42 1.93
CA LEU A 114 10.74 0.67 2.51
C LEU A 114 9.76 0.18 3.56
N GLY A 115 9.03 -0.91 3.29
CA GLY A 115 8.09 -1.47 4.25
C GLY A 115 8.78 -1.88 5.56
N GLU A 116 9.95 -2.53 5.48
CA GLU A 116 10.76 -2.92 6.63
C GLU A 116 11.29 -1.69 7.38
N GLN A 117 11.76 -0.67 6.66
CA GLN A 117 12.21 0.61 7.23
C GLN A 117 11.11 1.33 8.02
N TYR A 118 9.88 1.31 7.51
CA TYR A 118 8.70 1.87 8.18
C TYR A 118 7.99 0.87 9.10
N ALA A 119 8.67 -0.24 9.44
CA ALA A 119 8.20 -1.25 10.37
C ALA A 119 6.82 -1.84 10.01
N GLN A 120 6.50 -1.92 8.73
CA GLN A 120 5.27 -2.55 8.26
C GLN A 120 5.37 -4.07 8.38
N ASN A 121 4.24 -4.72 8.68
CA ASN A 121 4.19 -6.19 8.68
C ASN A 121 4.02 -6.76 7.26
N ALA A 122 3.45 -5.96 6.35
CA ALA A 122 3.18 -6.37 4.98
C ALA A 122 3.05 -5.14 4.05
N ILE A 123 3.20 -5.39 2.76
CA ILE A 123 2.85 -4.46 1.67
C ILE A 123 1.94 -5.17 0.68
N LEU A 124 1.28 -4.42 -0.20
CA LEU A 124 0.65 -4.98 -1.39
C LEU A 124 1.55 -4.73 -2.60
N TRP A 125 1.74 -5.72 -3.45
CA TRP A 125 2.52 -5.58 -4.68
C TRP A 125 1.84 -6.28 -5.85
N ALA A 126 1.93 -5.70 -7.04
CA ALA A 126 1.39 -6.28 -8.26
C ALA A 126 2.31 -6.03 -9.44
N ASP A 127 2.46 -7.03 -10.31
CA ASP A 127 3.04 -6.88 -11.64
C ASP A 127 1.97 -6.48 -12.68
N SER A 128 2.40 -5.92 -13.80
CA SER A 128 1.52 -5.48 -14.88
C SER A 128 1.01 -6.62 -15.79
N ALA A 129 1.57 -7.83 -15.70
CA ALA A 129 1.12 -8.96 -16.50
C ALA A 129 -0.18 -9.56 -15.95
N THR A 130 -0.34 -9.55 -14.63
CA THR A 130 -1.54 -10.08 -13.95
C THR A 130 -2.41 -8.98 -13.35
N ALA A 131 -1.80 -7.86 -12.92
CA ALA A 131 -2.45 -6.83 -12.12
C ALA A 131 -3.21 -7.40 -10.90
N VAL A 132 -2.70 -8.50 -10.34
CA VAL A 132 -3.22 -9.12 -9.12
C VAL A 132 -2.40 -8.60 -7.93
N PRO A 133 -2.98 -7.78 -7.04
CA PRO A 133 -2.30 -7.34 -5.83
C PRO A 133 -2.10 -8.52 -4.88
N GLN A 134 -0.84 -8.78 -4.54
CA GLN A 134 -0.45 -9.83 -3.62
C GLN A 134 0.01 -9.21 -2.30
N LEU A 135 -0.45 -9.77 -1.19
CA LEU A 135 0.05 -9.41 0.12
C LEU A 135 1.43 -10.03 0.31
N VAL A 136 2.45 -9.18 0.44
CA VAL A 136 3.83 -9.59 0.67
C VAL A 136 4.14 -9.35 2.14
N LEU A 137 4.38 -10.44 2.87
CA LEU A 137 4.74 -10.37 4.28
C LEU A 137 6.22 -9.98 4.42
N LEU A 138 6.49 -9.06 5.34
CA LEU A 138 7.82 -8.59 5.66
C LEU A 138 8.35 -9.34 6.87
N ALA A 139 9.65 -9.61 6.88
CA ALA A 139 10.25 -10.38 7.97
C ALA A 139 10.30 -9.51 9.23
N ALA A 140 9.85 -10.09 10.35
CA ALA A 140 10.04 -9.55 11.70
C ALA A 140 11.43 -9.87 12.23
#